data_AF-A0A5N8YEP0-F1
#
_entry.id   AF-A0A5N8YEP0-F1
#
_cell.length_a   1.000
_cell.length_b   1.000
_cell.length_c   1.000
_cell.angle_alpha   90.00
_cell.angle_beta   90.00
_cell.angle_gamma   90.00
#
_symmetry.space_group_name_H-M   'P 1'
#
loop_
_entity.id
_entity.type
_entity.pdbx_description
1 polymer ?
#
loop_
_entity_poly.entity_id
_entity_poly.type
_entity_poly.pdbx_seq_one_letter_code
_entity_poly.pdbx_strand_id
1 'polypeptide(L)'
;MHLLWAFEEVQTAIRQVAKSIDDLYSGDQAVNLVPVLTGAMPFCSGLAMELERLTPGKWCIAPVFVSTYLDDGLVREPMIEFPSKFNESIDPHSPVVIIDDLLDTGATMGHLVQEFKRGGFEEVAVCVLVDKPSARKIDLSPDFCGLVSDSDAWLVGYGMDTEKRYRALDGIYTLEQAPSQPDQKQLDFQIE
;
A
#
# COMPACT_ATOMS: atom_id res chain seq x y z
N MET A 1 12.45 20.41 0.21
CA MET A 1 11.71 19.34 0.92
C MET A 1 10.89 20.00 1.99
N HIS A 2 9.58 19.79 2.00
CA HIS A 2 8.65 20.44 2.93
C HIS A 2 7.86 19.41 3.70
N LEU A 3 7.67 19.61 5.00
CA LEU A 3 6.84 18.73 5.82
C LEU A 3 5.37 18.86 5.39
N LEU A 4 4.72 17.74 5.12
CA LEU A 4 3.31 17.67 4.78
C LEU A 4 2.48 17.13 5.95
N TRP A 5 2.94 16.02 6.55
CA TRP A 5 2.35 15.46 7.77
C TRP A 5 3.44 15.09 8.77
N ALA A 6 3.30 15.59 9.99
CA ALA A 6 4.16 15.23 11.11
C ALA A 6 3.90 13.79 11.56
N PHE A 7 4.88 13.19 12.26
CA PHE A 7 4.78 11.85 12.81
C PHE A 7 3.47 11.62 13.61
N GLU A 8 3.07 12.57 14.45
CA GLU A 8 1.85 12.45 15.26
C GLU A 8 0.56 12.43 14.44
N GLU A 9 0.54 13.13 13.30
CA GLU A 9 -0.59 13.09 12.36
C GLU A 9 -0.66 11.73 11.67
N VAL A 10 0.49 11.20 11.24
CA VAL A 10 0.61 9.84 10.70
C VAL A 10 0.16 8.79 11.73
N GLN A 11 0.61 8.88 12.98
CA GLN A 11 0.20 7.95 14.03
C GLN A 11 -1.31 8.04 14.32
N THR A 12 -1.88 9.24 14.23
CA THR A 12 -3.33 9.44 14.41
C THR A 12 -4.12 8.80 13.28
N ALA A 13 -3.69 8.98 12.04
CA ALA A 13 -4.28 8.33 10.87
C ALA A 13 -4.24 6.80 10.98
N ILE A 14 -3.09 6.23 11.40
CA ILE A 14 -2.94 4.79 11.61
C ILE A 14 -3.94 4.26 12.64
N ARG A 15 -4.12 4.94 13.77
CA ARG A 15 -5.10 4.55 14.80
C ARG A 15 -6.54 4.57 14.27
N GLN A 16 -6.89 5.56 13.45
CA GLN A 16 -8.22 5.67 12.85
C GLN A 16 -8.48 4.56 11.82
N VAL A 17 -7.48 4.26 10.99
CA VAL A 17 -7.53 3.14 10.05
C VAL A 17 -7.65 1.81 10.79
N ALA A 18 -6.83 1.58 11.82
CA ALA A 18 -6.88 0.38 12.65
C ALA A 18 -8.28 0.16 13.23
N LYS A 19 -8.87 1.22 13.80
CA LYS A 19 -10.24 1.15 14.32
C LYS A 19 -11.26 0.80 13.23
N SER A 20 -11.14 1.38 12.05
CA SER A 20 -12.08 1.12 10.95
C SER A 20 -12.01 -0.33 10.46
N ILE A 21 -10.79 -0.88 10.36
CA ILE A 21 -10.56 -2.29 10.02
C ILE A 21 -11.09 -3.21 11.12
N ASP A 22 -10.81 -2.91 12.38
CA ASP A 22 -11.28 -3.71 13.52
C ASP A 22 -12.81 -3.74 13.62
N ASP A 23 -13.46 -2.58 13.42
CA ASP A 23 -14.92 -2.47 13.41
C ASP A 23 -15.53 -3.27 12.24
N LEU A 24 -15.00 -3.13 11.02
CA LEU A 24 -15.52 -3.83 9.83
C LEU A 24 -15.46 -5.34 10.00
N TYR A 25 -14.31 -5.85 10.43
CA TYR A 25 -14.07 -7.29 10.53
C TYR A 25 -14.41 -7.86 11.89
N SER A 26 -15.17 -7.17 12.75
CA SER A 26 -15.42 -7.57 14.14
C SER A 26 -15.99 -8.99 14.32
N GLY A 27 -16.65 -9.55 13.29
CA GLY A 27 -17.15 -10.92 13.28
C GLY A 27 -16.13 -12.00 12.86
N ASP A 28 -15.03 -11.61 12.21
CA ASP A 28 -14.04 -12.53 11.68
C ASP A 28 -13.08 -13.05 12.75
N GLN A 29 -12.75 -14.34 12.67
CA GLN A 29 -11.80 -14.98 13.58
C GLN A 29 -10.34 -14.69 13.21
N ALA A 30 -10.07 -14.43 11.93
CA ALA A 30 -8.77 -14.02 11.44
C ALA A 30 -8.93 -13.03 10.27
N VAL A 31 -7.91 -12.21 10.03
CA VAL A 31 -7.82 -11.31 8.87
C VAL A 31 -6.38 -11.32 8.36
N ASN A 32 -6.21 -11.48 7.06
CA ASN A 32 -4.90 -11.50 6.40
C ASN A 32 -4.45 -10.09 6.04
N LEU A 33 -3.42 -9.59 6.70
CA LEU A 33 -2.74 -8.34 6.40
C LEU A 33 -1.59 -8.61 5.42
N VAL A 34 -1.68 -8.06 4.21
CA VAL A 34 -0.73 -8.31 3.12
C VAL A 34 0.01 -7.01 2.77
N PRO A 35 1.11 -6.69 3.47
CA PRO A 35 1.90 -5.52 3.13
C PRO A 35 2.69 -5.71 1.84
N VAL A 36 2.60 -4.70 0.96
CA VAL A 36 3.39 -4.62 -0.27
C VAL A 36 4.77 -4.06 0.07
N LEU A 37 5.79 -4.92 0.02
CA LEU A 37 7.14 -4.51 0.35
C LEU A 37 7.79 -3.72 -0.80
N THR A 38 8.64 -2.73 -0.49
CA THR A 38 9.17 -2.39 0.85
C THR A 38 8.47 -1.22 1.52
N GLY A 39 7.79 -0.37 0.74
CA GLY A 39 7.23 0.92 1.19
C GLY A 39 6.25 0.78 2.34
N ALA A 40 5.34 -0.20 2.26
CA ALA A 40 4.30 -0.42 3.25
C ALA A 40 4.81 -0.83 4.66
N MET A 41 6.08 -1.20 4.83
CA MET A 41 6.56 -1.83 6.06
C MET A 41 6.32 -0.95 7.31
N PRO A 42 6.72 0.34 7.35
CA PRO A 42 6.50 1.17 8.54
C PRO A 42 5.02 1.33 8.86
N PHE A 43 4.18 1.52 7.83
CA PHE A 43 2.73 1.63 7.98
C PHE A 43 2.11 0.34 8.51
N CYS A 44 2.39 -0.80 7.88
CA CYS A 44 1.85 -2.09 8.30
C CYS A 44 2.29 -2.46 9.73
N SER A 45 3.53 -2.12 10.12
CA SER A 45 4.02 -2.35 11.47
C SER A 45 3.20 -1.57 12.50
N GLY A 46 3.02 -0.25 12.28
CA GLY A 46 2.20 0.59 13.17
C GLY A 46 0.74 0.12 13.20
N LEU A 47 0.17 -0.17 12.03
CA LEU A 47 -1.20 -0.65 11.90
C LEU A 47 -1.43 -1.97 12.65
N ALA A 48 -0.55 -2.96 12.47
CA ALA A 48 -0.65 -4.25 13.13
C ALA A 48 -0.56 -4.13 14.66
N MET A 49 0.27 -3.22 15.18
CA MET A 49 0.37 -2.98 16.62
C MET A 49 -0.92 -2.38 17.20
N GLU A 50 -1.55 -1.45 16.50
CA GLU A 50 -2.83 -0.88 16.94
C GLU A 50 -3.97 -1.90 16.82
N LEU A 51 -4.00 -2.69 15.75
CA LEU A 51 -4.96 -3.79 15.58
C LEU A 51 -4.83 -4.86 16.67
N GLU A 52 -3.61 -5.30 16.98
CA GLU A 52 -3.35 -6.27 18.05
C GLU A 52 -3.72 -5.71 19.43
N ARG A 53 -3.62 -4.39 19.64
CA ARG A 53 -4.07 -3.74 20.87
C ARG A 53 -5.60 -3.73 21.00
N LEU A 54 -6.32 -3.57 19.89
CA LEU A 54 -7.78 -3.58 19.87
C LEU A 54 -8.33 -5.00 20.06
N THR A 55 -7.87 -5.94 19.22
CA THR A 55 -8.32 -7.33 19.21
C THR A 55 -7.13 -8.28 19.05
N PRO A 56 -6.55 -8.81 20.15
CA PRO A 56 -5.36 -9.65 20.09
C PRO A 56 -5.57 -11.01 19.38
N GLY A 57 -4.56 -11.48 18.65
CA GLY A 57 -4.45 -12.85 18.13
C GLY A 57 -5.19 -13.13 16.81
N LYS A 58 -5.71 -12.10 16.15
CA LYS A 58 -6.56 -12.20 14.94
C LYS A 58 -5.83 -11.91 13.63
N TRP A 59 -4.71 -11.18 13.68
CA TRP A 59 -4.13 -10.55 12.50
C TRP A 59 -2.97 -11.38 11.92
N CYS A 60 -3.20 -12.01 10.77
CA CYS A 60 -2.20 -12.82 10.07
C CYS A 60 -1.41 -11.93 9.11
N ILE A 61 -0.09 -11.79 9.28
CA ILE A 61 0.73 -10.93 8.41
C ILE A 61 1.51 -11.76 7.40
N ALA A 62 1.29 -11.51 6.11
CA ALA A 62 1.98 -12.19 5.03
C ALA A 62 2.43 -11.18 3.95
N PRO A 63 3.71 -10.74 3.95
CA PRO A 63 4.18 -9.76 2.98
C PRO A 63 4.29 -10.33 1.57
N VAL A 64 4.19 -9.46 0.58
CA VAL A 64 4.50 -9.75 -0.83
C VAL A 64 5.49 -8.74 -1.39
N PHE A 65 6.23 -9.12 -2.42
CA PHE A 65 7.06 -8.19 -3.18
C PHE A 65 6.42 -7.94 -4.54
N VAL A 66 6.42 -6.68 -4.98
CA VAL A 66 5.97 -6.34 -6.33
C VAL A 66 7.06 -5.60 -7.07
N SER A 67 7.36 -6.05 -8.27
CA SER A 67 8.28 -5.40 -9.19
C SER A 67 7.55 -5.07 -10.50
N THR A 68 7.67 -3.83 -10.94
CA THR A 68 7.24 -3.43 -12.28
C THR A 68 8.47 -3.42 -13.18
N TYR A 69 8.56 -4.40 -14.08
CA TYR A 69 9.65 -4.46 -15.04
C TYR A 69 9.34 -3.59 -16.26
N LEU A 70 10.34 -2.81 -16.68
CA LEU A 70 10.40 -2.21 -18.01
C LEU A 70 11.24 -3.16 -18.86
N ASP A 71 10.64 -3.73 -19.90
CA ASP A 71 11.33 -4.54 -20.90
C ASP A 71 11.03 -3.92 -22.27
N ASP A 72 12.07 -3.60 -23.03
CA ASP A 72 11.98 -2.93 -24.35
C ASP A 72 11.13 -1.63 -24.40
N GLY A 73 10.97 -0.94 -23.26
CA GLY A 73 10.17 0.28 -23.18
C GLY A 73 8.66 0.06 -23.09
N LEU A 74 8.20 -1.18 -22.87
CA LEU A 74 6.80 -1.49 -22.58
C LEU A 74 6.62 -1.77 -21.08
N VAL A 75 5.59 -1.15 -20.49
CA VAL A 75 5.16 -1.47 -19.13
C VAL A 75 4.51 -2.86 -19.16
N ARG A 76 5.12 -3.85 -18.50
CA ARG A 76 4.49 -5.17 -18.31
C ARG A 76 3.59 -5.19 -17.08
N GLU A 77 2.76 -6.23 -17.02
CA GLU A 77 2.01 -6.57 -15.81
C GLU A 77 2.97 -6.66 -14.60
N PRO A 78 2.59 -6.10 -13.43
CA PRO A 78 3.40 -6.20 -12.23
C PRO A 78 3.68 -7.67 -11.86
N MET A 79 4.94 -8.02 -11.64
CA MET A 79 5.29 -9.34 -11.14
C MET A 79 5.13 -9.34 -9.62
N ILE A 80 4.32 -10.24 -9.10
CA ILE A 80 4.16 -10.46 -7.66
C ILE A 80 5.00 -11.67 -7.27
N GLU A 81 5.86 -11.49 -6.29
CA GLU A 81 6.63 -12.57 -5.66
C GLU A 81 6.07 -12.83 -4.25
N PHE A 82 5.62 -14.06 -4.06
CA PHE A 82 5.17 -14.57 -2.77
C PHE A 82 6.34 -15.26 -2.05
N PRO A 83 6.60 -14.94 -0.76
CA PRO A 83 7.54 -15.71 0.04
C PRO A 83 7.18 -17.19 0.08
N SER A 84 8.17 -18.07 0.21
CA SER A 84 7.95 -19.54 0.22
C SER A 84 6.98 -20.03 1.30
N LYS A 85 6.87 -19.30 2.42
CA LYS A 85 5.95 -19.59 3.53
C LYS A 85 4.64 -18.81 3.49
N PHE A 86 4.33 -18.14 2.38
CA PHE A 86 3.16 -17.28 2.28
C PHE A 86 1.86 -18.02 2.62
N ASN A 87 1.65 -19.21 2.05
CA ASN A 87 0.46 -20.03 2.29
C ASN A 87 0.34 -20.55 3.74
N GLU A 88 1.45 -20.63 4.48
CA GLU A 88 1.46 -21.00 5.90
C GLU A 88 1.14 -19.79 6.80
N SER A 89 1.25 -18.57 6.26
CA SER A 89 1.15 -17.31 7.00
C SER A 89 -0.22 -16.63 6.87
N ILE A 90 -1.10 -17.18 6.03
CA ILE A 90 -2.45 -16.67 5.79
C ILE A 90 -3.50 -17.74 6.12
N ASP A 91 -4.71 -17.31 6.45
CA ASP A 91 -5.89 -18.16 6.50
C ASP A 91 -6.67 -18.05 5.17
N PRO A 92 -6.79 -19.14 4.38
CA PRO A 92 -7.47 -19.11 3.08
C PRO A 92 -8.97 -18.84 3.16
N HIS A 93 -9.58 -18.88 4.35
CA HIS A 93 -11.01 -18.61 4.56
C HIS A 93 -11.27 -17.23 5.16
N SER A 94 -10.22 -16.44 5.40
CA SER A 94 -10.33 -15.13 6.03
C SER A 94 -10.17 -13.99 5.02
N PRO A 95 -10.77 -12.82 5.28
CA PRO A 95 -10.62 -11.64 4.45
C PRO A 95 -9.16 -11.22 4.27
N VAL A 96 -8.86 -10.58 3.14
CA VAL A 96 -7.54 -10.03 2.81
C VAL A 96 -7.61 -8.52 2.83
N VAL A 97 -6.67 -7.89 3.54
CA VAL A 97 -6.41 -6.45 3.49
C VAL A 97 -5.02 -6.25 2.90
N ILE A 98 -4.97 -5.79 1.65
CA ILE A 98 -3.71 -5.44 0.99
C ILE A 98 -3.29 -4.05 1.47
N ILE A 99 -2.05 -3.93 1.96
CA ILE A 99 -1.56 -2.72 2.62
C ILE A 99 -0.42 -2.11 1.81
N ASP A 100 -0.53 -0.83 1.46
CA ASP A 100 0.54 -0.07 0.80
C ASP A 100 0.79 1.30 1.46
N ASP A 101 1.95 1.90 1.23
CA ASP A 101 2.25 3.25 1.75
C ASP A 101 1.54 4.35 0.95
N LEU A 102 1.41 4.18 -0.36
CA LEU A 102 0.82 5.18 -1.26
C LEU A 102 0.01 4.55 -2.39
N LEU A 103 -1.24 4.99 -2.57
CA LEU A 103 -2.03 4.67 -3.75
C LEU A 103 -1.95 5.78 -4.80
N ASP A 104 -1.01 5.66 -5.74
CA ASP A 104 -0.76 6.66 -6.80
C ASP A 104 -1.56 6.36 -8.08
N THR A 105 -1.00 5.65 -9.06
CA THR A 105 -1.76 5.30 -10.29
C THR A 105 -2.82 4.22 -10.08
N GLY A 106 -2.62 3.34 -9.09
CA GLY A 106 -3.50 2.22 -8.77
C GLY A 106 -3.18 0.92 -9.52
N ALA A 107 -2.28 0.94 -10.49
CA ALA A 107 -1.99 -0.23 -11.34
C ALA A 107 -1.51 -1.46 -10.52
N THR A 108 -0.51 -1.28 -9.65
CA THR A 108 0.00 -2.34 -8.76
C THR A 108 -1.10 -2.92 -7.88
N MET A 109 -1.87 -2.04 -7.24
CA MET A 109 -2.92 -2.45 -6.31
C MET A 109 -4.07 -3.16 -7.01
N GLY A 110 -4.49 -2.67 -8.17
CA GLY A 110 -5.51 -3.33 -9.00
C GLY A 110 -5.09 -4.74 -9.42
N HIS A 111 -3.81 -4.92 -9.79
CA HIS A 111 -3.27 -6.24 -10.12
C HIS A 111 -3.29 -7.17 -8.89
N LEU A 112 -2.80 -6.71 -7.73
CA LEU A 112 -2.84 -7.50 -6.49
C LEU A 112 -4.27 -7.92 -6.12
N VAL A 113 -5.24 -7.01 -6.19
CA VAL A 113 -6.66 -7.33 -5.92
C VAL A 113 -7.14 -8.46 -6.82
N GLN A 114 -6.84 -8.42 -8.12
CA GLN A 114 -7.24 -9.48 -9.05
C GLN A 114 -6.53 -10.81 -8.75
N GLU A 115 -5.27 -10.77 -8.37
CA GLU A 115 -4.48 -11.97 -8.07
C GLU A 115 -4.98 -12.68 -6.81
N PHE A 116 -5.34 -11.95 -5.74
CA PHE A 116 -6.00 -12.55 -4.57
C PHE A 116 -7.39 -13.11 -4.91
N LYS A 117 -8.19 -12.41 -5.71
CA LYS A 117 -9.49 -12.91 -6.16
C LYS A 117 -9.36 -14.19 -7.00
N ARG A 118 -8.37 -14.26 -7.90
CA ARG A 118 -8.04 -15.48 -8.66
C ARG A 118 -7.58 -16.62 -7.75
N GLY A 119 -6.90 -16.30 -6.65
CA GLY A 119 -6.53 -17.23 -5.59
C GLY A 119 -7.69 -17.76 -4.74
N GLY A 120 -8.92 -17.27 -4.96
CA GLY A 120 -10.12 -17.74 -4.27
C GLY A 120 -10.55 -16.91 -3.06
N PHE A 121 -9.91 -15.77 -2.79
CA PHE A 121 -10.33 -14.86 -1.73
C PHE A 121 -11.55 -14.04 -2.18
N GLU A 122 -12.66 -14.15 -1.44
CA GLU A 122 -13.92 -13.47 -1.76
C GLU A 122 -13.90 -12.00 -1.32
N GLU A 123 -13.32 -11.73 -0.15
CA GLU A 123 -13.23 -10.40 0.45
C GLU A 123 -11.78 -9.90 0.39
N VAL A 124 -11.54 -8.94 -0.50
CA VAL A 124 -10.23 -8.31 -0.70
C VAL A 124 -10.39 -6.80 -0.62
N ALA A 125 -9.86 -6.20 0.44
CA ALA A 125 -9.86 -4.77 0.69
C ALA A 125 -8.48 -4.15 0.45
N VAL A 126 -8.47 -2.87 0.09
CA VAL A 126 -7.28 -2.05 -0.12
C VAL A 126 -7.14 -1.06 1.04
N CYS A 127 -5.97 -1.06 1.68
CA CYS A 127 -5.61 -0.16 2.75
C CYS A 127 -4.34 0.60 2.40
N VAL A 128 -4.39 1.94 2.41
CA VAL A 128 -3.21 2.76 2.15
C VAL A 128 -3.01 3.83 3.21
N LEU A 129 -1.75 4.16 3.48
CA LEU A 129 -1.45 5.28 4.37
C LEU A 129 -1.80 6.59 3.67
N VAL A 130 -1.38 6.78 2.43
CA VAL A 130 -1.69 7.96 1.63
C VAL A 130 -2.46 7.57 0.37
N ASP A 131 -3.58 8.23 0.10
CA ASP A 131 -4.26 8.18 -1.19
C ASP A 131 -3.98 9.45 -1.99
N LYS A 132 -3.79 9.31 -3.30
CA LYS A 132 -3.57 10.42 -4.23
C LYS A 132 -4.54 10.32 -5.41
N PRO A 133 -5.81 10.72 -5.22
CA PRO A 133 -6.84 10.58 -6.24
C PRO A 133 -6.51 11.29 -7.56
N SER A 134 -5.77 12.40 -7.52
CA SER A 134 -5.40 13.17 -8.72
C SER A 134 -4.51 12.39 -9.71
N ALA A 135 -3.76 11.40 -9.23
CA ALA A 135 -2.84 10.60 -10.04
C ALA A 135 -3.43 9.26 -10.51
N ARG A 136 -4.67 8.96 -10.11
CA ARG A 136 -5.37 7.70 -10.38
C ARG A 136 -5.54 7.46 -11.89
N LYS A 137 -5.18 6.28 -12.37
CA LYS A 137 -5.30 5.87 -13.79
C LYS A 137 -6.34 4.77 -14.04
N ILE A 138 -6.88 4.18 -12.97
CA ILE A 138 -7.89 3.13 -13.01
C ILE A 138 -9.01 3.44 -12.02
N ASP A 139 -10.19 2.84 -12.20
CA ASP A 139 -11.27 2.98 -11.22
C ASP A 139 -10.99 2.11 -9.99
N LEU A 140 -10.24 2.66 -9.05
CA LEU A 140 -9.87 2.03 -7.78
C LEU A 140 -9.83 3.08 -6.68
N SER A 141 -10.60 2.86 -5.62
CA SER A 141 -10.52 3.62 -4.38
C SER A 141 -10.10 2.70 -3.25
N PRO A 142 -9.29 3.17 -2.29
CA PRO A 142 -8.96 2.38 -1.12
C PRO A 142 -10.19 2.26 -0.21
N ASP A 143 -10.41 1.07 0.34
CA ASP A 143 -11.43 0.83 1.36
C ASP A 143 -11.03 1.50 2.69
N PHE A 144 -9.72 1.57 2.95
CA PHE A 144 -9.14 2.25 4.11
C PHE A 144 -8.04 3.21 3.68
N CYS A 145 -8.15 4.46 4.11
CA CYS A 145 -7.18 5.51 3.81
C CYS A 145 -6.83 6.26 5.08
N GLY A 146 -5.53 6.45 5.35
CA GLY A 146 -5.06 7.26 6.46
C GLY A 146 -5.12 8.76 6.16
N LEU A 147 -4.54 9.16 5.04
CA LEU A 147 -4.31 10.56 4.65
C LEU A 147 -4.60 10.72 3.15
N VAL A 148 -5.19 11.84 2.75
CA VAL A 148 -5.46 12.15 1.34
C VAL A 148 -4.55 13.30 0.91
N SER A 149 -3.79 13.09 -0.16
CA SER A 149 -2.97 14.12 -0.79
C SER A 149 -3.69 14.72 -1.99
N ASP A 150 -4.01 16.01 -1.91
CA ASP A 150 -4.53 16.80 -3.03
C ASP A 150 -3.43 17.40 -3.92
N SER A 151 -2.17 17.03 -3.67
CA SER A 151 -1.00 17.57 -4.37
C SER A 151 -0.35 16.53 -5.26
N ASP A 152 0.04 16.95 -6.47
CA ASP A 152 0.83 16.15 -7.40
C ASP A 152 2.32 16.04 -7.01
N ALA A 153 2.73 16.67 -5.91
CA ALA A 153 4.09 16.59 -5.41
C ALA A 153 4.54 15.14 -5.15
N TRP A 154 5.85 14.93 -5.29
CA TRP A 154 6.49 13.66 -4.96
C TRP A 154 6.60 13.52 -3.44
N LEU A 155 6.08 12.41 -2.89
CA LEU A 155 6.07 12.14 -1.46
C LEU A 155 7.23 11.24 -1.06
N VAL A 156 7.81 11.51 0.11
CA VAL A 156 8.84 10.69 0.75
C VAL A 156 8.63 10.66 2.26
N GLY A 157 9.25 9.68 2.92
CA GLY A 157 9.14 9.52 4.36
C GLY A 157 8.10 8.47 4.76
N TYR A 158 8.24 7.97 5.98
CA TYR A 158 7.37 6.95 6.55
C TYR A 158 7.16 5.72 5.64
N GLY A 159 8.25 5.23 5.05
CA GLY A 159 8.23 4.11 4.10
C GLY A 159 8.38 4.54 2.65
N MET A 160 7.80 5.68 2.25
CA MET A 160 7.93 6.21 0.88
C MET A 160 9.36 6.68 0.60
N ASP A 161 9.80 6.51 -0.65
CA ASP A 161 11.18 6.78 -1.03
C ASP A 161 11.35 7.55 -2.33
N THR A 162 12.57 8.05 -2.51
CA THR A 162 13.13 8.28 -3.84
C THR A 162 14.54 7.75 -3.88
N GLU A 163 14.91 7.04 -4.97
CA GLU A 163 16.23 6.44 -5.13
C GLU A 163 16.66 5.60 -3.92
N LYS A 164 15.71 4.93 -3.25
CA LYS A 164 15.89 4.15 -2.02
C LYS A 164 16.32 4.98 -0.79
N ARG A 165 16.15 6.31 -0.83
CA ARG A 165 16.44 7.23 0.27
C ARG A 165 15.15 7.73 0.92
N TYR A 166 15.29 8.34 2.10
CA TYR A 166 14.23 9.05 2.84
C TYR A 166 13.12 8.19 3.48
N ARG A 167 13.09 6.86 3.30
CA ARG A 167 12.09 5.97 3.94
C ARG A 167 11.96 6.18 5.46
N ALA A 168 13.09 6.45 6.13
CA ALA A 168 13.18 6.53 7.59
C ALA A 168 12.87 7.92 8.15
N LEU A 169 12.39 8.88 7.34
CA LEU A 169 11.88 10.13 7.89
C LEU A 169 10.59 9.84 8.66
N ASP A 170 10.47 10.38 9.88
CA ASP A 170 9.35 10.07 10.77
C ASP A 170 8.02 10.70 10.31
N GLY A 171 8.08 11.77 9.52
CA GLY A 171 6.93 12.38 8.86
C GLY A 171 6.89 12.11 7.36
N ILE A 172 5.85 12.63 6.71
CA ILE A 172 5.70 12.60 5.25
C ILE A 172 6.03 13.99 4.72
N TYR A 173 6.85 14.03 3.67
CA TYR A 173 7.39 15.26 3.08
C TYR A 173 7.16 15.30 1.59
N THR A 174 7.06 16.51 1.04
CA THR A 174 7.06 16.76 -0.40
C THR A 174 8.45 17.15 -0.89
N LEU A 175 8.80 16.75 -2.11
CA LEU A 175 9.96 17.27 -2.84
C LEU A 175 9.50 18.26 -3.92
N GLU A 176 10.16 19.43 -3.98
CA GLU A 176 9.83 20.51 -4.96
C GLU A 176 10.12 20.11 -6.40
N GLN A 177 11.02 19.16 -6.61
CA GLN A 177 11.27 18.52 -7.89
C GLN A 177 11.21 17.02 -7.65
N ALA A 178 10.30 16.34 -8.36
CA ALA A 178 10.43 14.90 -8.51
C ALA A 178 11.84 14.62 -9.07
N PRO A 179 12.50 13.53 -8.65
CA PRO A 179 13.80 13.16 -9.20
C PRO A 179 13.68 13.16 -10.72
N SER A 180 14.70 13.66 -11.42
CA SER A 180 14.84 13.40 -12.84
C SER A 180 14.86 11.88 -13.01
N GLN A 181 13.74 11.32 -13.45
CA GLN A 181 13.65 9.90 -13.77
C GLN A 181 14.81 9.60 -14.72
N PRO A 182 15.62 8.56 -14.49
CA PRO A 182 16.57 8.11 -15.51
C PRO A 182 15.73 7.68 -16.73
N ASP A 183 15.68 8.53 -17.76
CA ASP A 183 15.05 8.33 -19.07
C ASP A 183 13.78 7.45 -19.08
N GLN A 184 12.73 7.84 -18.35
CA GLN A 184 11.37 7.46 -18.74
C GLN A 184 10.89 8.48 -19.77
N LYS A 185 11.30 8.28 -21.03
CA LYS A 185 10.65 8.93 -22.18
C LYS A 185 9.14 8.72 -22.04
N GLN A 186 8.39 9.80 -22.22
CA GLN A 186 6.94 9.79 -22.45
C GLN A 186 6.57 8.59 -23.32
N LEU A 187 5.86 7.62 -22.74
CA LEU A 187 5.18 6.58 -23.48
C LEU A 187 3.70 6.92 -23.40
N ASP A 188 3.21 7.46 -24.52
CA ASP A 188 1.79 7.66 -24.77
C ASP A 188 1.08 6.32 -24.59
N PHE A 189 0.07 6.30 -23.72
CA PHE A 189 -0.85 5.19 -23.57
C PHE A 189 -1.71 5.11 -24.84
N GLN A 190 -1.35 4.24 -25.79
CA GLN A 190 -2.29 3.74 -26.77
C GLN A 190 -2.79 2.39 -26.28
N ILE A 191 -4.02 2.39 -25.77
CA ILE A 191 -4.81 1.19 -25.54
C ILE A 191 -5.47 0.86 -26.88
N GLU A 192 -5.07 -0.25 -27.51
CA GLU A 192 -5.88 -0.91 -28.56
C GLU A 192 -6.90 -1.86 -27.93
#